data_AF-A0A8S2X6P7-F1
#
_entry.id   AF-A0A8S2X6P7-F1
#
_cell.length_a   1.000
_cell.length_b   1.000
_cell.length_c   1.000
_cell.angle_alpha   90.00
_cell.angle_beta   90.00
_cell.angle_gamma   90.00
#
_symmetry.space_group_name_H-M   'P 1'
#
loop_
_entity.id
_entity.type
_entity.pdbx_description
1 polymer ?
#
loop_
_entity_poly.entity_id
_entity_poly.type
_entity_poly.pdbx_seq_one_letter_code
_entity_poly.pdbx_strand_id
1 'polypeptide(L)' 'FNINVRHCDEHDHKYSEGDEVVLWMNTVGPYHNRQETYNYFSLPFCRGNKKEISHYHETLGENILGVELEFSGIE' A
#
# COMPACT_ATOMS: atom_id res chain seq x y z
N PHE A 1 24.75 -19.74 -17.19
CA PHE A 1 23.79 -18.74 -17.72
C PHE A 1 23.40 -17.84 -16.57
N ASN A 2 23.90 -16.60 -16.57
CA ASN A 2 23.61 -15.64 -15.50
C ASN A 2 22.39 -14.84 -15.95
N ILE A 3 21.20 -15.23 -15.47
CA ILE A 3 19.99 -14.44 -15.68
C ILE A 3 20.10 -13.27 -14.72
N ASN A 4 20.32 -12.07 -15.25
CA ASN A 4 20.08 -10.83 -14.51
C ASN A 4 18.57 -10.76 -14.25
N VAL A 5 18.13 -11.34 -13.14
CA VAL A 5 16.77 -11.13 -12.62
C VAL A 5 16.74 -9.68 -12.18
N ARG A 6 16.15 -8.81 -12.99
CA ARG A 6 15.77 -7.47 -12.53
C ARG A 6 14.54 -7.66 -11.67
N HIS A 7 14.68 -7.40 -10.37
CA HIS A 7 13.55 -7.27 -9.48
C HIS A 7 12.90 -5.92 -9.80
N CYS A 8 11.83 -5.95 -10.61
CA CYS A 8 10.85 -4.87 -10.71
C CYS A 8 10.01 -4.94 -9.44
N ASP A 9 10.09 -3.94 -8.58
CA ASP A 9 9.34 -3.93 -7.31
C ASP A 9 9.13 -2.50 -6.79
N GLU A 10 8.55 -2.39 -5.60
CA GLU A 10 8.30 -1.10 -4.92
C GLU A 10 9.57 -0.29 -4.66
N HIS A 11 10.76 -0.89 -4.74
CA HIS A 11 12.03 -0.19 -4.54
C HIS A 11 12.51 0.53 -5.81
N ASP A 12 12.35 -0.09 -6.98
CA ASP A 12 12.83 0.46 -8.25
C ASP A 12 11.76 1.19 -9.08
N HIS A 13 10.49 1.10 -8.63
CA HIS A 13 9.30 1.71 -9.24
C HIS A 13 9.15 1.40 -10.73
N LYS A 14 9.67 0.25 -11.19
CA LYS A 14 9.50 -0.21 -12.56
C LYS A 14 8.58 -1.41 -12.53
N TYR A 15 7.62 -1.42 -13.44
CA TYR A 15 6.64 -2.48 -13.57
C TYR A 15 6.56 -2.90 -15.03
N SER A 16 6.45 -4.20 -15.26
CA SER A 16 6.18 -4.83 -16.54
C SER A 16 4.72 -5.28 -16.61
N GLU A 17 4.24 -5.58 -17.81
CA GLU A 17 2.89 -6.11 -17.98
C GLU A 17 2.76 -7.48 -17.28
N GLY A 18 1.75 -7.60 -16.41
CA GLY A 18 1.51 -8.80 -15.60
C GLY A 18 2.18 -8.81 -14.23
N ASP A 19 2.96 -7.78 -13.89
CA ASP A 19 3.53 -7.63 -12.55
C ASP A 19 2.47 -7.28 -11.50
N GLU A 20 2.66 -7.76 -10.28
CA GLU A 20 1.79 -7.46 -9.14
C GLU A 20 1.97 -6.01 -8.69
N VAL A 21 0.86 -5.28 -8.55
CA VAL A 21 0.84 -3.94 -7.96
C VAL A 21 0.12 -4.00 -6.63
N VAL A 22 0.83 -3.69 -5.54
CA VAL A 22 0.28 -3.65 -4.19
C VAL A 22 -0.27 -2.26 -3.91
N LEU A 23 -1.57 -2.16 -3.64
CA LEU A 23 -2.21 -0.90 -3.26
C LEU A 23 -2.37 -0.81 -1.73
N TRP A 24 -1.88 0.28 -1.17
CA TRP A 24 -1.94 0.60 0.27
C TRP A 24 -2.92 1.73 0.54
N MET A 25 -3.64 1.63 1.65
CA MET A 25 -4.59 2.62 2.14
C MET A 25 -4.06 3.27 3.40
N ASN A 26 -4.10 4.59 3.47
CA ASN A 26 -3.69 5.34 4.65
C ASN A 26 -4.96 5.78 5.40
N THR A 27 -5.31 7.06 5.26
CA THR A 27 -6.39 7.69 6.00
C THR A 27 -7.29 8.48 5.07
N VAL A 28 -8.51 8.73 5.54
CA VAL A 28 -9.56 9.47 4.84
C VAL A 28 -10.18 10.50 5.76
N GLY A 29 -10.71 11.57 5.19
CA GLY A 29 -11.36 12.63 5.94
C GLY A 29 -12.38 13.40 5.10
N PRO A 30 -13.32 14.12 5.74
CA PRO A 30 -14.28 14.95 5.04
C PRO A 30 -13.61 16.13 4.33
N TYR A 31 -14.09 16.50 3.14
CA TYR A 31 -13.55 17.66 2.40
C TYR A 31 -13.70 18.98 3.19
N HIS A 32 -14.78 19.10 3.95
CA HIS A 32 -15.10 20.31 4.73
C HIS A 32 -14.32 20.42 6.05
N ASN A 33 -13.70 19.33 6.53
CA ASN A 33 -12.93 19.32 7.78
C ASN A 33 -11.63 18.51 7.62
N ARG A 34 -10.58 19.15 7.13
CA ARG A 34 -9.28 18.48 6.88
C ARG A 34 -8.49 18.14 8.14
N GLN A 35 -8.91 18.61 9.32
CA GLN A 35 -8.28 18.22 10.58
C GLN A 35 -8.76 16.83 11.02
N GLU A 36 -9.92 16.40 10.51
CA GLU A 36 -10.51 15.12 10.82
C GLU A 36 -9.99 14.07 9.85
N THR A 37 -9.38 13.03 10.42
CA THR A 37 -8.68 11.99 9.70
C THR A 37 -8.98 10.65 10.38
N TYR A 38 -9.36 9.65 9.59
CA TYR A 38 -9.70 8.30 10.04
C TYR A 38 -8.89 7.28 9.27
N ASN A 39 -8.53 6.16 9.89
CA ASN A 39 -7.96 5.03 9.17
C ASN A 39 -8.94 4.55 8.10
N TYR A 40 -8.45 4.25 6.91
CA TYR A 40 -9.31 3.97 5.75
C TYR A 40 -10.36 2.88 6.07
N PHE A 41 -9.94 1.77 6.69
CA PHE A 41 -10.82 0.64 6.98
C PHE A 41 -11.48 0.69 8.37
N SER A 42 -11.36 1.80 9.12
CA SER A 42 -12.28 2.05 10.24
C SER A 42 -13.69 2.39 9.76
N LEU A 43 -13.80 2.85 8.52
CA LEU A 43 -15.07 3.04 7.81
C LEU A 43 -15.46 1.76 7.05
N PRO A 44 -16.74 1.56 6.72
CA PRO A 44 -17.24 0.34 6.11
C PRO A 44 -16.93 0.26 4.60
N PHE A 45 -15.67 0.49 4.22
CA PHE A 45 -15.19 0.28 2.86
C PHE A 45 -14.79 -1.18 2.64
N CYS A 46 -14.91 -1.63 1.39
CA CYS A 46 -14.57 -2.99 1.02
C CYS A 46 -13.05 -3.17 0.95
N ARG A 47 -12.56 -4.26 1.56
CA ARG A 47 -11.23 -4.82 1.26
C ARG A 47 -11.34 -5.71 0.03
N GLY A 48 -10.28 -5.78 -0.76
CA GLY A 48 -10.20 -6.74 -1.84
C GLY A 48 -9.98 -8.17 -1.33
N ASN A 49 -10.02 -9.14 -2.25
CA ASN A 49 -10.03 -10.57 -1.90
C ASN A 49 -8.64 -11.12 -1.54
N LYS A 50 -7.56 -10.42 -1.90
CA LYS A 50 -6.20 -10.84 -1.63
C LYS A 50 -5.89 -10.68 -0.14
N LYS A 51 -5.40 -11.75 0.49
CA LYS A 51 -5.11 -11.80 1.93
C LYS A 51 -3.63 -11.67 2.27
N GLU A 52 -2.77 -12.05 1.34
CA GLU A 52 -1.32 -12.10 1.56
C GLU A 52 -0.63 -11.32 0.44
N ILE A 53 0.40 -10.60 0.84
CA ILE A 53 1.31 -9.89 -0.05
C ILE A 53 2.67 -10.58 0.03
N SER A 54 3.42 -10.53 -1.06
CA SER A 54 4.77 -11.09 -1.11
C SER A 54 5.75 -10.30 -0.21
N HIS A 55 5.54 -9.00 -0.04
CA HIS A 55 6.45 -8.10 0.67
C HIS A 55 5.69 -7.01 1.44
N TYR A 56 5.85 -6.94 2.77
CA TYR A 56 5.45 -5.81 3.62
C TYR A 56 6.73 -5.09 4.07
N HIS A 57 6.87 -3.81 3.75
CA HIS A 57 8.01 -3.01 4.20
C HIS A 57 7.49 -1.71 4.79
N GLU A 58 7.59 -1.58 6.11
CA GLU A 58 7.34 -0.31 6.78
C GLU A 58 8.45 0.70 6.43
N THR A 59 8.07 1.96 6.22
CA THR A 59 9.03 3.03 5.98
C THR A 59 9.42 3.75 7.28
N LEU A 60 10.64 4.30 7.34
CA LEU A 60 11.05 5.14 8.48
C LEU A 60 10.08 6.33 8.68
N GLY A 61 9.47 6.81 7.60
CA GLY A 61 8.46 7.87 7.63
C GLY A 61 7.17 7.45 8.34
N GLU A 62 6.67 6.24 8.11
CA GLU A 62 5.50 5.69 8.81
C GLU A 62 5.71 5.68 10.32
N ASN A 63 6.84 5.14 10.76
CA ASN A 63 7.18 5.02 12.18
C ASN A 63 7.35 6.38 12.87
N ILE A 64 7.97 7.36 12.21
CA ILE A 64 8.20 8.69 12.80
C ILE A 64 6.93 9.54 12.80
N LEU A 65 6.11 9.44 11.75
CA LEU A 65 4.92 10.27 11.59
C LEU A 65 3.67 9.66 12.24
N GLY A 66 3.75 8.41 12.71
CA GLY A 66 2.61 7.67 13.26
C GLY A 66 1.55 7.37 12.19
N VAL A 67 2.00 7.16 10.95
CA VAL A 67 1.14 6.80 9.83
C VAL A 67 1.17 5.29 9.68
N GLU A 68 -0.02 4.68 9.58
CA GLU A 68 -0.18 3.24 9.37
C GLU A 68 -0.78 3.01 7.97
N LEU A 69 -0.07 2.27 7.13
CA LEU A 69 -0.54 1.86 5.81
C LEU A 69 -1.19 0.47 5.90
N GLU A 70 -2.48 0.39 5.57
CA GLU A 70 -3.24 -0.85 5.53
C GLU A 70 -3.28 -1.41 4.10
N PHE A 71 -3.00 -2.70 3.94
CA PHE A 71 -3.08 -3.36 2.64
C PHE A 71 -4.53 -3.40 2.12
N SER A 72 -4.74 -3.01 0.87
CA SER A 72 -6.08 -2.91 0.29
C SER A 72 -6.72 -4.24 -0.08
N GLY A 73 -5.94 -5.27 -0.39
CA GLY A 73 -6.43 -6.55 -0.91
C GLY A 73 -6.85 -6.55 -2.38
N ILE A 74 -6.68 -5.43 -3.10
CA ILE A 74 -7.11 -5.26 -4.50
C ILE A 74 -6.00 -5.78 -5.44
N GLU A 75 -6.41 -6.45 -6.52
CA GLU A 75 -5.59 -6.87 -7.66
C GLU A 75 -6.09 -6.21 -8.94
#